data_AF-A0AB35XBF5-F1
#
_entry.id   AF-A0AB35XBF5-F1
#
_cell.length_a   1.000
_cell.length_b   1.000
_cell.length_c   1.000
_cell.angle_alpha   90.00
_cell.angle_beta   90.00
_cell.angle_gamma   90.00
#
_symmetry.space_group_name_H-M   'P 1'
#
loop_
_entity.id
_entity.type
_entity.pdbx_description
1 polymer ?
#
loop_
_entity_poly.entity_id
_entity_poly.type
_entity_poly.pdbx_seq_one_letter_code
_entity_poly.pdbx_strand_id
1 'polypeptide(L)'
;MNINFNLKNICINKRLYFFLPFLFVVLFYSIFIVYVVSQINTEGVLGELGSFGDSFGIINAFFSGLGFAGLVVTLLMQQGQIARQDAEYLKQDVYLKNQEYTNTLFKLLDIYGGVLNEVVINYENEKLTGREALKKSLFIVITKIKNEKVNELPPSLRRKIRSKSMTNEDIEDLNYIFYQNLKLLNYSFKPQGRLIATLHALLYHLHYNKPNSFDNNELIRLVSSQLTYIEYNYLFFILISDNSQKQLRDLVVELGLVKYMAKSHIHEVHKMMFQELWGIDINKEKNNVDLPMDKNIIKQLERNKEKIIKRLNIVKGK
;
A
#
# COMPACT_ATOMS: atom_id res chain seq x y z
N MET A 1 -3.92 -7.70 -45.35
CA MET A 1 -5.19 -7.90 -46.09
C MET A 1 -5.93 -9.03 -45.40
N ASN A 2 -6.80 -8.71 -44.45
CA ASN A 2 -7.61 -9.70 -43.74
C ASN A 2 -9.02 -9.13 -43.57
N ILE A 3 -9.96 -10.01 -43.87
CA ILE A 3 -11.30 -9.73 -44.35
C ILE A 3 -12.18 -9.20 -43.20
N ASN A 4 -12.69 -7.98 -43.35
CA ASN A 4 -13.74 -7.42 -42.51
C ASN A 4 -15.05 -8.18 -42.78
N PHE A 5 -15.38 -9.15 -41.93
CA PHE A 5 -16.70 -9.78 -41.96
C PHE A 5 -17.72 -8.82 -41.35
N ASN A 6 -18.51 -8.23 -42.22
CA ASN A 6 -19.52 -7.22 -41.94
C ASN A 6 -20.67 -7.83 -41.10
N LEU A 7 -20.56 -7.77 -39.78
CA LEU A 7 -21.53 -8.29 -38.80
C LEU A 7 -22.79 -7.40 -38.63
N LYS A 8 -23.08 -6.48 -39.56
CA LYS A 8 -24.20 -5.54 -39.42
C LYS A 8 -25.53 -6.03 -40.01
N ASN A 9 -25.53 -7.10 -40.81
CA ASN A 9 -26.75 -7.64 -41.46
C ASN A 9 -27.34 -8.92 -40.84
N ILE A 10 -26.80 -9.42 -39.71
CA ILE A 10 -27.20 -10.72 -39.12
C ILE A 10 -28.17 -10.59 -37.92
N CYS A 11 -28.49 -9.37 -37.47
CA CYS A 11 -29.35 -9.19 -36.29
C CYS A 11 -30.86 -9.23 -36.58
N ILE A 12 -31.30 -8.99 -37.83
CA ILE A 12 -32.74 -8.93 -38.16
C ILE A 12 -33.35 -10.32 -38.42
N ASN A 13 -32.54 -11.30 -38.86
CA ASN A 13 -33.05 -12.62 -39.26
C ASN A 13 -33.27 -13.63 -38.11
N LYS A 14 -32.57 -13.52 -36.96
CA LYS A 14 -32.70 -14.51 -35.88
C LYS A 14 -34.06 -14.51 -35.18
N ARG A 15 -34.73 -13.35 -35.08
CA ARG A 15 -36.11 -13.27 -34.56
C ARG A 15 -37.11 -13.94 -35.50
N LEU A 16 -36.92 -13.80 -36.81
CA LEU A 16 -37.84 -14.34 -37.81
C LEU A 16 -37.86 -15.88 -37.81
N TYR A 17 -36.70 -16.54 -37.66
CA TYR A 17 -36.60 -18.00 -37.58
C TYR A 17 -37.23 -18.62 -36.33
N PHE A 18 -37.36 -17.86 -35.24
CA PHE A 18 -38.02 -18.33 -34.02
C PHE A 18 -39.55 -18.11 -34.08
N PHE A 19 -39.99 -17.02 -34.71
CA PHE A 19 -41.42 -16.68 -34.86
C PHE A 19 -42.12 -17.51 -35.95
N LEU A 20 -41.43 -17.86 -37.03
CA LEU A 20 -42.01 -18.58 -38.17
C LEU A 20 -42.58 -19.97 -37.81
N PRO A 21 -41.88 -20.85 -37.06
CA PRO A 21 -42.44 -22.15 -36.66
C PRO A 21 -43.59 -21.99 -35.68
N PHE A 22 -43.54 -21.00 -34.77
CA PHE A 22 -44.62 -20.73 -33.84
C PHE A 22 -45.89 -20.24 -34.56
N LEU A 23 -45.75 -19.32 -35.51
CA LEU A 23 -46.85 -18.83 -36.34
C LEU A 23 -47.48 -19.97 -37.17
N PHE A 24 -46.64 -20.86 -37.71
CA PHE A 24 -47.09 -22.01 -38.48
C PHE A 24 -47.90 -22.99 -37.60
N VAL A 25 -47.43 -23.29 -36.38
CA VAL A 25 -48.15 -24.14 -35.43
C VAL A 25 -49.50 -23.53 -35.05
N VAL A 26 -49.56 -22.21 -34.82
CA VAL A 26 -50.80 -21.50 -34.48
C VAL A 26 -51.78 -21.48 -35.66
N LEU A 27 -51.32 -21.23 -36.87
CA LEU A 27 -52.15 -21.26 -38.09
C LEU A 27 -52.64 -22.67 -38.41
N PHE A 28 -51.79 -23.67 -38.25
CA PHE A 28 -52.16 -25.06 -38.44
C PHE A 28 -53.24 -25.47 -37.43
N TYR A 29 -53.06 -25.11 -36.14
CA TYR A 29 -54.03 -25.39 -35.09
C TYR A 29 -55.38 -24.66 -35.30
N SER A 30 -55.37 -23.41 -35.77
CA SER A 30 -56.60 -22.65 -36.02
C SER A 30 -57.38 -23.16 -37.23
N ILE A 31 -56.70 -23.50 -38.33
CA ILE A 31 -57.31 -24.16 -39.49
C ILE A 31 -57.90 -25.51 -39.09
N PHE A 32 -57.18 -26.25 -38.25
CA PHE A 32 -57.59 -27.54 -37.73
C PHE A 32 -58.87 -27.47 -36.87
N ILE A 33 -58.96 -26.49 -35.97
CA ILE A 33 -60.16 -26.28 -35.14
C ILE A 33 -61.37 -25.88 -36.00
N VAL A 34 -61.20 -25.02 -37.01
CA VAL A 34 -62.28 -24.64 -37.94
C VAL A 34 -62.78 -25.86 -38.72
N TYR A 35 -61.89 -26.74 -39.15
CA TYR A 35 -62.24 -28.00 -39.82
C TYR A 35 -63.07 -28.92 -38.91
N VAL A 36 -62.66 -29.10 -37.66
CA VAL A 36 -63.38 -29.93 -36.68
C VAL A 36 -64.76 -29.35 -36.35
N VAL A 37 -64.88 -28.03 -36.15
CA VAL A 37 -66.16 -27.36 -35.84
C VAL A 37 -67.15 -27.47 -37.00
N SER A 38 -66.68 -27.49 -38.25
CA SER A 38 -67.51 -27.66 -39.45
C SER A 38 -68.16 -29.06 -39.54
N GLN A 39 -67.58 -30.08 -38.90
CA GLN A 39 -68.06 -31.48 -38.89
C GLN A 39 -69.06 -31.80 -37.76
N ILE A 40 -69.33 -30.87 -36.84
CA ILE A 40 -70.18 -31.10 -35.64
C ILE A 40 -71.69 -31.12 -35.99
N ASN A 41 -72.09 -30.69 -37.18
CA ASN A 41 -73.50 -30.65 -37.63
C ASN A 41 -74.07 -32.01 -38.10
N THR A 42 -73.33 -33.11 -37.93
CA THR A 42 -73.71 -34.46 -38.39
C THR A 42 -73.91 -35.39 -37.20
N GLU A 43 -75.11 -35.98 -37.07
CA GLU A 43 -75.48 -36.87 -35.96
C GLU A 43 -74.60 -38.13 -35.92
N GLY A 44 -73.92 -38.37 -34.79
CA GLY A 44 -73.09 -39.56 -34.55
C GLY A 44 -71.59 -39.31 -34.35
N VAL A 45 -71.10 -38.09 -34.62
CA VAL A 45 -69.66 -37.76 -34.65
C VAL A 45 -69.05 -37.51 -33.25
N LEU A 46 -69.88 -37.36 -32.20
CA LEU A 46 -69.45 -37.02 -30.84
C LEU A 46 -68.54 -38.06 -30.17
N GLY A 47 -68.73 -39.36 -30.45
CA GLY A 47 -67.91 -40.44 -29.88
C GLY A 47 -66.50 -40.52 -30.48
N GLU A 48 -66.39 -40.34 -31.80
CA GLU A 48 -65.11 -40.30 -32.52
C GLU A 48 -64.30 -39.04 -32.17
N LEU A 49 -64.99 -37.90 -31.97
CA LEU A 49 -64.39 -36.66 -31.45
C LEU A 49 -63.83 -36.83 -30.03
N GLY A 50 -64.46 -37.65 -29.17
CA GLY A 50 -63.99 -37.95 -27.82
C GLY A 50 -62.70 -38.76 -27.79
N SER A 51 -62.63 -39.85 -28.57
CA SER A 51 -61.40 -40.66 -28.70
C SER A 51 -60.26 -39.87 -29.36
N PHE A 52 -60.60 -38.94 -30.24
CA PHE A 52 -59.64 -38.06 -30.86
C PHE A 52 -59.11 -37.02 -29.86
N GLY A 53 -59.98 -36.41 -29.05
CA GLY A 53 -59.61 -35.52 -27.94
C GLY A 53 -58.69 -36.16 -26.91
N ASP A 54 -58.84 -37.47 -26.64
CA ASP A 54 -57.96 -38.23 -25.74
C ASP A 54 -56.51 -38.30 -26.25
N SER A 55 -56.32 -38.38 -27.58
CA SER A 55 -54.98 -38.32 -28.21
C SER A 55 -54.32 -36.94 -28.11
N PHE A 56 -55.11 -35.85 -28.04
CA PHE A 56 -54.56 -34.50 -27.79
C PHE A 56 -54.07 -34.35 -26.35
N GLY A 57 -54.59 -35.12 -25.40
CA GLY A 57 -54.07 -35.16 -24.03
C GLY A 57 -52.60 -35.55 -23.97
N ILE A 58 -52.21 -36.57 -24.74
CA ILE A 58 -50.81 -37.04 -24.85
C ILE A 58 -49.91 -35.97 -25.46
N ILE A 59 -50.38 -35.31 -26.53
CA ILE A 59 -49.64 -34.24 -27.21
C ILE A 59 -49.48 -33.01 -26.28
N ASN A 60 -50.52 -32.62 -25.55
CA ASN A 60 -50.47 -31.53 -24.57
C ASN A 60 -49.55 -31.85 -23.39
N ALA A 61 -49.57 -33.09 -22.89
CA ALA A 61 -48.65 -33.54 -21.85
C ALA A 61 -47.19 -33.54 -22.34
N PHE A 62 -46.94 -33.92 -23.59
CA PHE A 62 -45.62 -33.87 -24.20
C PHE A 62 -45.10 -32.43 -24.36
N PHE A 63 -45.92 -31.51 -24.88
CA PHE A 63 -45.55 -30.09 -24.96
C PHE A 63 -45.37 -29.45 -23.59
N SER A 64 -46.18 -29.83 -22.59
CA SER A 64 -46.03 -29.37 -21.21
C SER A 64 -44.74 -29.89 -20.57
N GLY A 65 -44.39 -31.16 -20.81
CA GLY A 65 -43.13 -31.76 -20.36
C GLY A 65 -41.91 -31.14 -21.03
N LEU A 66 -41.97 -30.85 -22.33
CA LEU A 66 -40.93 -30.12 -23.07
C LEU A 66 -40.80 -28.67 -22.58
N GLY A 67 -41.91 -27.99 -22.32
CA GLY A 67 -41.92 -26.65 -21.72
C GLY A 67 -41.26 -26.64 -20.34
N PHE A 68 -41.59 -27.63 -19.50
CA PHE A 68 -40.97 -27.81 -18.20
C PHE A 68 -39.48 -28.14 -18.31
N ALA A 69 -39.07 -29.02 -19.22
CA ALA A 69 -37.66 -29.32 -19.48
C ALA A 69 -36.89 -28.08 -19.94
N GLY A 70 -37.50 -27.25 -20.81
CA GLY A 70 -36.97 -25.95 -21.20
C GLY A 70 -36.77 -25.02 -20.00
N LEU A 71 -37.74 -24.96 -19.08
CA LEU A 71 -37.63 -24.19 -17.83
C LEU A 71 -36.51 -24.71 -16.91
N VAL A 72 -36.34 -26.03 -16.78
CA VAL A 72 -35.24 -26.60 -15.99
C VAL A 72 -33.89 -26.23 -16.58
N VAL A 73 -33.75 -26.33 -17.91
CA VAL A 73 -32.51 -25.93 -18.59
C VAL A 73 -32.22 -24.44 -18.40
N THR A 74 -33.23 -23.57 -18.52
CA THR A 74 -33.02 -22.13 -18.30
C THR A 74 -32.64 -21.81 -16.86
N LEU A 75 -33.25 -22.48 -15.87
CA LEU A 75 -32.87 -22.32 -14.46
C LEU A 75 -31.41 -22.71 -14.19
N LEU A 76 -30.94 -23.83 -14.74
CA LEU A 76 -29.54 -24.25 -14.62
C LEU A 76 -28.58 -23.24 -15.29
N MET A 77 -28.95 -22.70 -16.45
CA MET A 77 -28.16 -21.65 -17.11
C MET A 77 -28.12 -20.36 -16.28
N GLN A 78 -29.24 -19.95 -15.70
CA GLN A 78 -29.33 -18.77 -14.83
C GLN A 78 -28.48 -18.92 -13.57
N GLN A 79 -28.50 -20.09 -12.93
CA GLN A 79 -27.64 -20.38 -11.77
C GLN A 79 -26.16 -20.23 -12.12
N GLY A 80 -25.73 -20.75 -13.27
CA GLY A 80 -24.36 -20.60 -13.74
C GLY A 80 -23.97 -19.14 -14.05
N GLN A 81 -24.92 -18.33 -14.54
CA GLN A 81 -24.69 -16.90 -14.78
C GLN A 81 -24.53 -16.13 -13.46
N ILE A 82 -25.39 -16.39 -12.47
CA ILE A 82 -25.30 -15.76 -11.14
C ILE A 82 -23.96 -16.07 -10.50
N ALA A 83 -23.53 -17.34 -10.49
CA ALA A 83 -22.25 -17.73 -9.90
C ALA A 83 -21.05 -17.03 -10.56
N ARG A 84 -21.07 -16.83 -11.88
CA ARG A 84 -20.03 -16.08 -12.60
C ARG A 84 -20.07 -14.60 -12.26
N GLN A 85 -21.28 -14.04 -12.21
CA GLN A 85 -21.50 -12.64 -11.88
C GLN A 85 -21.02 -12.33 -10.46
N ASP A 86 -21.31 -13.19 -9.48
CA ASP A 86 -20.83 -13.09 -8.11
C ASP A 86 -19.29 -13.12 -8.05
N ALA A 87 -18.65 -14.02 -8.80
CA ALA A 87 -17.20 -14.09 -8.86
C ALA A 87 -16.57 -12.83 -9.51
N GLU A 88 -17.21 -12.25 -10.53
CA GLU A 88 -16.79 -10.98 -11.13
C GLU A 88 -16.97 -9.80 -10.18
N TYR A 89 -18.10 -9.75 -9.45
CA TYR A 89 -18.35 -8.73 -8.44
C TYR A 89 -17.31 -8.76 -7.32
N LEU A 90 -16.94 -9.94 -6.81
CA LEU A 90 -15.89 -10.07 -5.80
C LEU A 90 -14.54 -9.57 -6.29
N LYS A 91 -14.17 -9.86 -7.55
CA LYS A 91 -12.94 -9.34 -8.15
C LYS A 91 -12.99 -7.82 -8.31
N GLN A 92 -14.13 -7.29 -8.72
CA GLN A 92 -14.34 -5.85 -8.87
C GLN A 92 -14.27 -5.13 -7.52
N ASP A 93 -14.87 -5.67 -6.46
CA ASP A 93 -14.81 -5.11 -5.11
C ASP A 93 -13.37 -5.04 -4.58
N VAL A 94 -12.58 -6.09 -4.75
CA VAL A 94 -11.15 -6.08 -4.40
C VAL A 94 -10.38 -5.03 -5.19
N TYR A 95 -10.64 -4.93 -6.50
CA TYR A 95 -10.00 -3.92 -7.35
C TYR A 95 -10.36 -2.49 -6.90
N LEU A 96 -11.62 -2.23 -6.63
CA LEU A 96 -12.11 -0.92 -6.16
C LEU A 96 -11.46 -0.54 -4.82
N LYS A 97 -11.45 -1.46 -3.84
CA LYS A 97 -10.78 -1.24 -2.54
C LYS A 97 -9.30 -0.92 -2.72
N ASN A 98 -8.62 -1.62 -3.62
CA ASN A 98 -7.22 -1.36 -3.92
C ASN A 98 -6.99 0.02 -4.54
N GLN A 99 -7.89 0.44 -5.44
CA GLN A 99 -7.84 1.77 -6.04
C GLN A 99 -8.11 2.87 -5.01
N GLU A 100 -9.13 2.71 -4.17
CA GLU A 100 -9.48 3.68 -3.11
C GLU A 100 -8.34 3.87 -2.12
N TYR A 101 -7.74 2.75 -1.68
CA TYR A 101 -6.55 2.77 -0.84
C TYR A 101 -5.41 3.51 -1.52
N THR A 102 -5.06 3.12 -2.74
CA THR A 102 -3.94 3.69 -3.50
C THR A 102 -4.14 5.20 -3.74
N ASN A 103 -5.35 5.61 -4.10
CA ASN A 103 -5.70 7.02 -4.28
C ASN A 103 -5.58 7.81 -2.97
N THR A 104 -5.99 7.23 -1.85
CA THR A 104 -5.86 7.86 -0.53
C THR A 104 -4.40 8.00 -0.13
N LEU A 105 -3.58 6.96 -0.36
CA LEU A 105 -2.14 6.97 -0.12
C LEU A 105 -1.44 8.08 -0.93
N PHE A 106 -1.74 8.19 -2.23
CA PHE A 106 -1.14 9.23 -3.09
C PHE A 106 -1.59 10.64 -2.66
N LYS A 107 -2.86 10.83 -2.31
CA LYS A 107 -3.33 12.11 -1.75
C LYS A 107 -2.60 12.47 -0.46
N LEU A 108 -2.37 11.51 0.44
CA LEU A 108 -1.63 11.75 1.68
C LEU A 108 -0.15 12.08 1.41
N LEU A 109 0.47 11.44 0.40
CA LEU A 109 1.82 11.78 -0.05
C LEU A 109 1.89 13.20 -0.62
N ASP A 110 0.93 13.59 -1.45
CA ASP A 110 0.86 14.95 -2.01
C ASP A 110 0.65 16.00 -0.92
N ILE A 111 -0.25 15.74 0.04
CA ILE A 111 -0.47 16.61 1.21
C ILE A 111 0.82 16.72 2.03
N TYR A 112 1.51 15.59 2.27
CA TYR A 112 2.78 15.60 2.99
C TYR A 112 3.83 16.45 2.26
N GLY A 113 3.99 16.28 0.95
CA GLY A 113 4.89 17.07 0.13
C GLY A 113 4.54 18.56 0.11
N GLY A 114 3.26 18.90 0.01
CA GLY A 114 2.77 20.28 0.09
C GLY A 114 3.08 20.93 1.45
N VAL A 115 2.75 20.25 2.55
CA VAL A 115 3.05 20.73 3.91
C VAL A 115 4.54 20.84 4.15
N LEU A 116 5.35 19.90 3.62
CA LEU A 116 6.80 19.99 3.68
C LEU A 116 7.29 21.28 3.05
N ASN A 117 6.84 21.61 1.83
CA ASN A 117 7.24 22.83 1.12
C ASN A 117 6.80 24.13 1.83
N GLU A 118 5.69 24.08 2.57
CA GLU A 118 5.18 25.19 3.38
C GLU A 118 5.94 25.40 4.70
N VAL A 119 6.83 24.49 5.11
CA VAL A 119 7.64 24.70 6.32
C VAL A 119 8.53 25.92 6.13
N VAL A 120 8.47 26.87 7.07
CA VAL A 120 9.25 28.10 7.04
C VAL A 120 10.08 28.25 8.31
N ILE A 121 11.35 28.65 8.14
CA ILE A 121 12.20 29.14 9.23
C ILE A 121 12.86 30.44 8.80
N ASN A 122 12.77 31.45 9.65
CA ASN A 122 13.50 32.71 9.48
C ASN A 122 14.81 32.64 10.28
N TYR A 123 15.93 32.84 9.64
CA TYR A 123 17.25 32.79 10.27
C TYR A 123 18.17 33.84 9.64
N GLU A 124 18.81 34.70 10.45
CA GLU A 124 19.73 35.75 9.98
C GLU A 124 19.14 36.60 8.83
N ASN A 125 17.87 36.98 8.93
CA ASN A 125 17.10 37.73 7.93
C ASN A 125 16.84 37.00 6.60
N GLU A 126 17.21 35.73 6.49
CA GLU A 126 16.83 34.87 5.36
C GLU A 126 15.62 34.02 5.72
N LYS A 127 14.66 33.95 4.79
CA LYS A 127 13.50 33.06 4.88
C LYS A 127 13.82 31.76 4.14
N LEU A 128 14.01 30.69 4.90
CA LEU A 128 14.21 29.35 4.35
C LEU A 128 12.87 28.61 4.30
N THR A 129 12.67 27.82 3.26
CA THR A 129 11.45 27.03 3.05
C THR A 129 11.77 25.56 2.85
N GLY A 130 10.77 24.70 3.05
CA GLY A 130 10.88 23.29 2.68
C GLY A 130 11.98 22.53 3.42
N ARG A 131 12.73 21.75 2.64
CA ARG A 131 13.85 20.93 3.14
C ARG A 131 15.01 21.78 3.66
N GLU A 132 15.25 22.96 3.09
CA GLU A 132 16.30 23.85 3.60
C GLU A 132 15.94 24.40 4.98
N ALA A 133 14.66 24.69 5.22
CA ALA A 133 14.17 25.05 6.55
C ALA A 133 14.40 23.90 7.56
N LEU A 134 14.02 22.66 7.22
CA LEU A 134 14.26 21.51 8.11
C LEU A 134 15.74 21.27 8.39
N LYS A 135 16.57 21.35 7.35
CA LYS A 135 18.04 21.23 7.47
C LYS A 135 18.61 22.30 8.38
N LYS A 136 18.13 23.54 8.27
CA LYS A 136 18.56 24.63 9.15
C LYS A 136 18.08 24.43 10.59
N SER A 137 16.85 23.95 10.79
CA SER A 137 16.34 23.57 12.12
C SER A 137 17.27 22.58 12.82
N LEU A 138 17.63 21.51 12.10
CA LEU A 138 18.57 20.49 12.58
C LEU A 138 19.95 21.09 12.88
N PHE A 139 20.46 21.93 11.98
CA PHE A 139 21.74 22.60 12.17
C PHE A 139 21.79 23.45 13.44
N ILE A 140 20.74 24.22 13.74
CA ILE A 140 20.66 25.06 14.96
C ILE A 140 20.78 24.19 16.21
N VAL A 141 20.04 23.09 16.26
CA VAL A 141 20.02 22.18 17.41
C VAL A 141 21.36 21.47 17.59
N ILE A 142 21.90 20.90 16.50
CA ILE A 142 23.19 20.21 16.53
C ILE A 142 24.31 21.16 16.95
N THR A 143 24.28 22.41 16.48
CA THR A 143 25.26 23.43 16.86
C THR A 143 25.19 23.76 18.35
N LYS A 144 23.98 23.90 18.91
CA LYS A 144 23.82 24.11 20.36
C LYS A 144 24.31 22.92 21.19
N ILE A 145 23.95 21.70 20.78
CA ILE A 145 24.41 20.46 21.42
C ILE A 145 25.94 20.36 21.40
N LYS A 146 26.57 20.77 20.30
CA LYS A 146 28.04 20.84 20.17
C LYS A 146 28.65 21.93 21.06
N ASN A 147 28.03 23.10 21.14
CA ASN A 147 28.52 24.21 21.97
C ASN A 147 28.49 23.86 23.47
N GLU A 148 27.46 23.12 23.90
CA GLU A 148 27.35 22.58 25.26
C GLU A 148 28.23 21.33 25.49
N LYS A 149 28.95 20.86 24.47
CA LYS A 149 29.85 19.69 24.49
C LYS A 149 29.18 18.38 24.94
N VAL A 150 27.87 18.27 24.74
CA VAL A 150 27.08 17.06 25.05
C VAL A 150 26.80 16.19 23.82
N ASN A 151 27.48 16.48 22.70
CA ASN A 151 27.36 15.74 21.44
C ASN A 151 28.14 14.41 21.42
N GLU A 152 29.09 14.23 22.34
CA GLU A 152 29.97 13.07 22.43
C GLU A 152 30.14 12.63 23.89
N LEU A 153 30.38 11.33 24.10
CA LEU A 153 30.69 10.80 25.43
C LEU A 153 32.17 10.95 25.74
N PRO A 154 32.54 11.28 26.99
CA PRO A 154 33.92 11.21 27.45
C PRO A 154 34.57 9.84 27.16
N PRO A 155 35.85 9.79 26.75
CA PRO A 155 36.52 8.53 26.41
C PRO A 155 36.56 7.51 27.55
N SER A 156 36.63 7.97 28.80
CA SER A 156 36.55 7.15 30.01
C SER A 156 35.21 6.44 30.11
N LEU A 157 34.11 7.20 30.02
CA LEU A 157 32.75 6.70 30.10
C LEU A 157 32.45 5.73 28.95
N ARG A 158 32.86 6.08 27.73
CA ARG A 158 32.70 5.21 26.55
C ARG A 158 33.41 3.86 26.70
N ARG A 159 34.57 3.82 27.35
CA ARG A 159 35.30 2.57 27.64
C ARG A 159 34.54 1.71 28.64
N LYS A 160 34.06 2.33 29.74
CA LYS A 160 33.32 1.65 30.80
C LYS A 160 31.97 1.08 30.32
N ILE A 161 31.26 1.79 29.44
CA ILE A 161 30.06 1.29 28.77
C ILE A 161 30.37 0.01 27.99
N ARG A 162 31.45 -0.01 27.21
CA ARG A 162 31.87 -1.18 26.42
C ARG A 162 32.29 -2.37 27.29
N SER A 163 33.00 -2.11 28.38
CA SER A 163 33.42 -3.16 29.33
C SER A 163 32.33 -3.57 30.32
N LYS A 164 31.13 -2.96 30.25
CA LYS A 164 30.02 -3.19 31.20
C LYS A 164 30.43 -3.01 32.67
N SER A 165 31.32 -2.07 32.93
CA SER A 165 31.92 -1.83 34.25
C SER A 165 31.63 -0.40 34.75
N MET A 166 30.40 0.06 34.55
CA MET A 166 29.97 1.40 34.96
C MET A 166 29.70 1.43 36.47
N THR A 167 30.15 2.50 37.12
CA THR A 167 29.79 2.83 38.51
C THR A 167 28.50 3.65 38.56
N ASN A 168 27.95 3.87 39.76
CA ASN A 168 26.77 4.73 39.92
C ASN A 168 27.04 6.18 39.48
N GLU A 169 28.24 6.70 39.75
CA GLU A 169 28.67 8.03 39.29
C GLU A 169 28.71 8.10 37.76
N ASP A 170 29.22 7.06 37.09
CA ASP A 170 29.25 7.00 35.62
C ASP A 170 27.84 7.00 35.01
N ILE A 171 26.87 6.37 35.69
CA ILE A 171 25.46 6.36 35.27
C ILE A 171 24.84 7.75 35.45
N GLU A 172 25.16 8.44 36.55
CA GLU A 172 24.71 9.81 36.80
C GLU A 172 25.25 10.78 35.74
N ASP A 173 26.54 10.69 35.42
CA ASP A 173 27.16 11.46 34.33
C ASP A 173 26.48 11.21 32.98
N LEU A 174 26.18 9.95 32.66
CA LEU A 174 25.47 9.58 31.43
C LEU A 174 24.07 10.17 31.39
N ASN A 175 23.32 10.04 32.50
CA ASN A 175 21.97 10.58 32.62
C ASN A 175 21.97 12.11 32.51
N TYR A 176 22.98 12.78 33.06
CA TYR A 176 23.15 14.22 32.91
C TYR A 176 23.34 14.61 31.44
N ILE A 177 24.18 13.89 30.69
CA ILE A 177 24.37 14.11 29.25
C ILE A 177 23.05 13.91 28.49
N PHE A 178 22.30 12.85 28.80
CA PHE A 178 21.00 12.58 28.17
C PHE A 178 19.98 13.68 28.49
N TYR A 179 19.89 14.08 29.74
CA TYR A 179 19.01 15.16 30.20
C TYR A 179 19.33 16.48 29.48
N GLN A 180 20.60 16.85 29.37
CA GLN A 180 20.99 18.08 28.65
C GLN A 180 20.62 18.02 27.17
N ASN A 181 20.82 16.87 26.51
CA ASN A 181 20.38 16.70 25.13
C ASN A 181 18.86 16.83 24.99
N LEU A 182 18.06 16.18 25.85
CA LEU A 182 16.60 16.30 25.84
C LEU A 182 16.12 17.74 26.11
N LYS A 183 16.76 18.43 27.07
CA LYS A 183 16.48 19.83 27.39
C LYS A 183 16.77 20.74 26.19
N LEU A 184 17.92 20.56 25.53
CA LEU A 184 18.30 21.34 24.34
C LEU A 184 17.38 21.07 23.17
N LEU A 185 16.98 19.81 22.95
CA LEU A 185 16.00 19.42 21.96
C LEU A 185 14.67 20.15 22.23
N ASN A 186 14.10 20.01 23.41
CA ASN A 186 12.81 20.63 23.73
C ASN A 186 12.81 22.17 23.70
N TYR A 187 13.96 22.81 24.00
CA TYR A 187 14.06 24.27 23.95
C TYR A 187 14.36 24.83 22.55
N SER A 188 15.19 24.14 21.77
CA SER A 188 15.77 24.68 20.53
C SER A 188 15.19 24.09 19.26
N PHE A 189 14.67 22.87 19.33
CA PHE A 189 14.05 22.20 18.22
C PHE A 189 12.55 22.52 18.26
N LYS A 190 12.08 23.34 17.32
CA LYS A 190 10.65 23.64 17.18
C LYS A 190 10.01 22.58 16.27
N PRO A 191 9.21 21.64 16.79
CA PRO A 191 8.59 20.62 15.96
C PRO A 191 7.54 21.26 15.05
N GLN A 192 7.54 20.88 13.77
CA GLN A 192 6.56 21.33 12.80
C GLN A 192 5.32 20.43 12.92
N GLY A 193 4.41 20.80 13.82
CA GLY A 193 3.28 19.95 14.21
C GLY A 193 2.43 19.46 13.03
N ARG A 194 2.15 20.32 12.05
CA ARG A 194 1.38 19.94 10.84
C ARG A 194 2.12 18.90 10.00
N LEU A 195 3.45 19.03 9.85
CA LEU A 195 4.27 18.06 9.12
C LEU A 195 4.32 16.70 9.83
N ILE A 196 4.39 16.72 11.16
CA ILE A 196 4.39 15.49 11.97
C ILE A 196 3.03 14.80 11.87
N ALA A 197 1.94 15.56 11.98
CA ALA A 197 0.59 15.02 11.89
C ALA A 197 0.30 14.42 10.50
N THR A 198 0.74 15.06 9.42
CA THR A 198 0.55 14.52 8.06
C THR A 198 1.39 13.28 7.81
N LEU A 199 2.65 13.27 8.30
CA LEU A 199 3.47 12.06 8.25
C LEU A 199 2.84 10.92 9.06
N HIS A 200 2.32 11.21 10.25
CA HIS A 200 1.64 10.23 11.08
C HIS A 200 0.42 9.64 10.37
N ALA A 201 -0.44 10.49 9.78
CA ALA A 201 -1.59 10.04 9.01
C ALA A 201 -1.20 9.17 7.81
N LEU A 202 -0.13 9.53 7.10
CA LEU A 202 0.42 8.75 6.00
C LEU A 202 0.90 7.37 6.45
N LEU A 203 1.71 7.30 7.51
CA LEU A 203 2.23 6.04 8.04
C LEU A 203 1.12 5.18 8.66
N TYR A 204 0.15 5.81 9.32
CA TYR A 204 -1.01 5.12 9.87
C TYR A 204 -1.82 4.46 8.76
N HIS A 205 -2.12 5.19 7.68
CA HIS A 205 -2.83 4.65 6.53
C HIS A 205 -2.05 3.49 5.88
N LEU A 206 -0.74 3.65 5.74
CA LEU A 206 0.17 2.64 5.19
C LEU A 206 0.18 1.34 6.00
N HIS A 207 0.08 1.43 7.33
CA HIS A 207 0.09 0.27 8.21
C HIS A 207 -1.30 -0.36 8.39
N TYR A 208 -2.31 0.43 8.80
CA TYR A 208 -3.60 -0.09 9.27
C TYR A 208 -4.65 -0.29 8.17
N ASN A 209 -4.63 0.54 7.12
CA ASN A 209 -5.69 0.52 6.10
C ASN A 209 -5.29 -0.28 4.85
N LYS A 210 -4.15 -0.99 4.90
CA LYS A 210 -3.60 -1.71 3.75
C LYS A 210 -4.49 -2.92 3.38
N PRO A 211 -4.93 -3.05 2.13
CA PRO A 211 -5.62 -4.25 1.66
C PRO A 211 -4.70 -5.49 1.68
N ASN A 212 -5.29 -6.66 1.94
CA ASN A 212 -4.57 -7.94 2.00
C ASN A 212 -3.87 -8.33 0.68
N SER A 213 -4.32 -7.78 -0.46
CA SER A 213 -3.76 -8.07 -1.78
C SER A 213 -2.43 -7.38 -2.09
N PHE A 214 -1.99 -6.38 -1.31
CA PHE A 214 -0.73 -5.68 -1.55
C PHE A 214 0.45 -6.30 -0.80
N ASP A 215 1.64 -6.30 -1.41
CA ASP A 215 2.89 -6.56 -0.69
C ASP A 215 3.25 -5.34 0.20
N ASN A 216 3.57 -5.61 1.47
CA ASN A 216 4.03 -4.59 2.42
C ASN A 216 5.29 -3.89 1.90
N ASN A 217 6.22 -4.64 1.31
CA ASN A 217 7.54 -4.10 0.99
C ASN A 217 7.50 -3.09 -0.15
N GLU A 218 6.64 -3.28 -1.14
CA GLU A 218 6.51 -2.38 -2.29
C GLU A 218 5.99 -1.00 -1.86
N LEU A 219 4.92 -0.97 -1.07
CA LEU A 219 4.32 0.27 -0.59
C LEU A 219 5.24 1.01 0.38
N ILE A 220 5.90 0.29 1.28
CA ILE A 220 6.90 0.88 2.19
C ILE A 220 8.06 1.46 1.37
N ARG A 221 8.54 0.76 0.33
CA ARG A 221 9.58 1.28 -0.57
C ARG A 221 9.13 2.55 -1.26
N LEU A 222 7.89 2.58 -1.77
CA LEU A 222 7.32 3.76 -2.41
C LEU A 222 7.31 4.96 -1.46
N VAL A 223 6.73 4.83 -0.28
CA VAL A 223 6.69 5.93 0.69
C VAL A 223 8.08 6.32 1.15
N SER A 224 8.94 5.35 1.46
CA SER A 224 10.30 5.60 1.93
C SER A 224 11.17 6.32 0.90
N SER A 225 10.89 6.16 -0.40
CA SER A 225 11.60 6.83 -1.50
C SER A 225 11.28 8.32 -1.61
N GLN A 226 10.14 8.76 -1.07
CA GLN A 226 9.72 10.17 -1.07
C GLN A 226 10.34 10.98 0.07
N LEU A 227 10.90 10.30 1.08
CA LEU A 227 11.56 10.90 2.22
C LEU A 227 13.08 10.93 2.00
N THR A 228 13.71 12.08 2.18
CA THR A 228 15.17 12.19 2.11
C THR A 228 15.80 11.96 3.48
N TYR A 229 17.14 11.90 3.52
CA TYR A 229 17.88 11.78 4.76
C TYR A 229 17.59 12.93 5.75
N ILE A 230 17.17 14.10 5.24
CA ILE A 230 16.83 15.27 6.06
C ILE A 230 15.56 14.98 6.86
N GLU A 231 14.51 14.51 6.22
CA GLU A 231 13.23 14.13 6.84
C GLU A 231 13.42 12.99 7.82
N TYR A 232 14.24 11.98 7.50
CA TYR A 232 14.56 10.90 8.44
C TYR A 232 15.35 11.39 9.66
N ASN A 233 16.30 12.31 9.47
CA ASN A 233 17.04 12.89 10.59
C ASN A 233 16.13 13.78 11.45
N TYR A 234 15.27 14.57 10.81
CA TYR A 234 14.24 15.36 11.48
C TYR A 234 13.31 14.48 12.30
N LEU A 235 12.75 13.43 11.70
CA LEU A 235 11.91 12.44 12.35
C LEU A 235 12.60 11.82 13.56
N PHE A 236 13.86 11.38 13.41
CA PHE A 236 14.64 10.81 14.50
C PHE A 236 14.70 11.73 15.74
N PHE A 237 14.92 13.03 15.54
CA PHE A 237 14.95 13.98 16.66
C PHE A 237 13.57 14.27 17.26
N ILE A 238 12.49 14.35 16.46
CA ILE A 238 11.14 14.52 17.06
C ILE A 238 10.78 13.29 17.86
N LEU A 239 11.13 12.12 17.33
CA LEU A 239 10.96 10.86 18.00
C LEU A 239 11.62 10.95 19.39
N ILE A 240 12.92 11.18 19.50
CA ILE A 240 13.62 11.24 20.82
C ILE A 240 13.07 12.32 21.76
N SER A 241 12.64 13.46 21.22
CA SER A 241 12.33 14.66 22.01
C SER A 241 11.18 14.49 23.01
N ASP A 242 10.15 13.71 22.65
CA ASP A 242 8.90 13.65 23.41
C ASP A 242 8.31 12.22 23.46
N ASN A 243 7.76 11.86 24.62
CA ASN A 243 7.05 10.61 24.85
C ASN A 243 5.64 10.61 24.22
N SER A 244 5.06 11.77 23.93
CA SER A 244 3.74 11.86 23.26
C SER A 244 3.72 11.17 21.89
N GLN A 245 4.89 11.07 21.23
CA GLN A 245 5.05 10.50 19.89
C GLN A 245 5.19 8.97 19.91
N LYS A 246 4.53 8.28 20.85
CA LYS A 246 4.60 6.82 20.97
C LYS A 246 4.00 6.11 19.75
N GLN A 247 2.81 6.51 19.32
CA GLN A 247 2.16 5.89 18.15
C GLN A 247 2.98 6.04 16.86
N LEU A 248 3.54 7.24 16.62
CA LEU A 248 4.38 7.49 15.45
C LEU A 248 5.66 6.63 15.47
N ARG A 249 6.24 6.43 16.65
CA ARG A 249 7.40 5.57 16.86
C ARG A 249 7.11 4.11 16.60
N ASP A 250 6.00 3.60 17.14
CA ASP A 250 5.56 2.22 16.92
C ASP A 250 5.38 1.96 15.42
N LEU A 251 4.70 2.88 14.71
CA LEU A 251 4.56 2.82 13.25
C LEU A 251 5.91 2.81 12.51
N VAL A 252 6.85 3.67 12.90
CA VAL A 252 8.18 3.75 12.27
C VAL A 252 8.97 2.45 12.45
N VAL A 253 8.81 1.79 13.59
CA VAL A 253 9.44 0.49 13.90
C VAL A 253 8.78 -0.64 13.12
N GLU A 254 7.46 -0.74 13.18
CA GLU A 254 6.68 -1.79 12.51
C GLU A 254 6.82 -1.75 10.98
N LEU A 255 6.91 -0.55 10.42
CA LEU A 255 7.15 -0.35 8.98
C LEU A 255 8.64 -0.51 8.59
N GLY A 256 9.53 -0.79 9.55
CA GLY A 256 10.95 -0.98 9.30
C GLY A 256 11.65 0.26 8.74
N LEU A 257 11.17 1.46 9.09
CA LEU A 257 11.73 2.74 8.61
C LEU A 257 13.00 3.14 9.37
N VAL A 258 13.29 2.48 10.50
CA VAL A 258 14.49 2.70 11.33
C VAL A 258 15.79 2.58 10.55
N LYS A 259 15.86 1.64 9.58
CA LYS A 259 17.03 1.45 8.71
C LYS A 259 17.38 2.66 7.84
N TYR A 260 16.42 3.52 7.52
CA TYR A 260 16.67 4.74 6.76
C TYR A 260 17.23 5.84 7.69
N MET A 261 16.73 5.92 8.93
CA MET A 261 17.30 6.82 9.96
C MET A 261 18.74 6.44 10.30
N ALA A 262 19.08 5.15 10.34
CA ALA A 262 20.43 4.65 10.62
C ALA A 262 21.51 5.16 9.63
N LYS A 263 21.09 5.55 8.41
CA LYS A 263 21.98 6.08 7.37
C LYS A 263 22.28 7.57 7.55
N SER A 264 21.50 8.29 8.36
CA SER A 264 21.67 9.72 8.59
C SER A 264 22.84 10.03 9.52
N HIS A 265 23.36 11.27 9.43
CA HIS A 265 24.42 11.77 10.31
C HIS A 265 23.87 12.04 11.72
N ILE A 266 23.83 10.98 12.53
CA ILE A 266 23.37 11.02 13.93
C ILE A 266 24.57 10.73 14.84
N HIS A 267 24.81 11.60 15.82
CA HIS A 267 25.85 11.41 16.84
C HIS A 267 25.59 10.15 17.68
N GLU A 268 26.68 9.52 18.13
CA GLU A 268 26.63 8.28 18.91
C GLU A 268 25.78 8.40 20.16
N VAL A 269 25.85 9.54 20.86
CA VAL A 269 25.06 9.83 22.07
C VAL A 269 23.57 9.69 21.81
N HIS A 270 23.06 10.31 20.73
CA HIS A 270 21.64 10.24 20.41
C HIS A 270 21.20 8.82 20.03
N LYS A 271 22.06 8.02 19.40
CA LYS A 271 21.76 6.61 19.13
C LYS A 271 21.65 5.80 20.41
N MET A 272 22.54 6.05 21.37
CA MET A 272 22.46 5.43 22.70
C MET A 272 21.19 5.87 23.42
N MET A 273 20.83 7.17 23.36
CA MET A 273 19.57 7.65 23.93
C MET A 273 18.36 6.93 23.32
N PHE A 274 18.33 6.75 22.00
CA PHE A 274 17.24 6.02 21.34
C PHE A 274 17.13 4.58 21.82
N GLN A 275 18.27 3.90 21.97
CA GLN A 275 18.33 2.53 22.47
C GLN A 275 17.94 2.44 23.93
N GLU A 276 18.42 3.34 24.79
CA GLU A 276 18.16 3.30 26.23
C GLU A 276 16.71 3.65 26.54
N LEU A 277 16.19 4.69 25.89
CA LEU A 277 14.83 5.13 26.13
C LEU A 277 13.82 4.12 25.58
N TRP A 278 14.09 3.51 24.41
CA TRP A 278 13.04 2.80 23.65
C TRP A 278 13.38 1.34 23.31
N GLY A 279 14.55 0.85 23.70
CA GLY A 279 14.98 -0.52 23.45
C GLY A 279 15.37 -0.83 22.00
N ILE A 280 15.48 0.18 21.12
CA ILE A 280 15.71 -0.01 19.68
C ILE A 280 17.16 0.34 19.32
N ASP A 281 17.93 -0.65 18.87
CA ASP A 281 19.31 -0.44 18.43
C ASP A 281 19.37 -0.13 16.92
N ILE A 282 19.48 1.16 16.61
CA ILE A 282 19.57 1.68 15.24
C ILE A 282 20.84 1.19 14.51
N ASN A 283 21.91 0.86 15.24
CA ASN A 283 23.17 0.46 14.60
C ASN A 283 23.10 -0.93 13.97
N LYS A 284 22.24 -1.82 14.47
CA LYS A 284 21.99 -3.14 13.87
C LYS A 284 21.36 -3.06 12.48
N GLU A 285 20.60 -2.00 12.23
CA GLU A 285 19.88 -1.77 10.98
C GLU A 285 20.74 -1.13 9.87
N LYS A 286 22.03 -0.86 10.13
CA LYS A 286 22.93 -0.28 9.15
C LYS A 286 23.43 -1.36 8.19
N ASN A 287 22.87 -1.40 6.98
CA ASN A 287 23.37 -2.28 5.91
C ASN A 287 24.88 -2.03 5.69
N ASN A 288 25.67 -3.12 5.72
CA ASN A 288 27.07 -3.06 5.32
C ASN A 288 27.14 -2.64 3.84
N VAL A 289 27.89 -1.58 3.56
CA VAL A 289 28.14 -1.16 2.18
C VAL A 289 29.05 -2.22 1.55
N ASP A 290 28.48 -3.04 0.67
CA ASP A 290 29.28 -3.94 -0.16
C ASP A 290 29.88 -3.11 -1.29
N LEU A 291 31.18 -2.86 -1.19
CA LEU A 291 31.91 -2.14 -2.22
C LEU A 291 31.96 -3.04 -3.48
N PRO A 292 31.81 -2.48 -4.70
CA PRO A 292 31.93 -3.24 -5.94
C PRO A 292 33.41 -3.54 -6.26
N MET A 293 34.13 -4.10 -5.30
CA MET A 293 35.53 -4.48 -5.37
C MET A 293 35.72 -5.77 -4.56
N ASP A 294 36.61 -6.64 -5.02
CA ASP A 294 36.92 -7.88 -4.31
C ASP A 294 37.33 -7.58 -2.85
N LYS A 295 36.67 -8.27 -1.91
CA LYS A 295 36.91 -8.15 -0.47
C LYS A 295 38.36 -8.41 -0.08
N ASN A 296 39.08 -9.26 -0.81
CA ASN A 296 40.50 -9.54 -0.59
C ASN A 296 41.36 -8.34 -0.99
N ILE A 297 41.05 -7.70 -2.11
CA ILE A 297 41.72 -6.47 -2.56
C ILE A 297 41.49 -5.36 -1.55
N ILE A 298 40.24 -5.17 -1.09
CA ILE A 298 39.90 -4.17 -0.06
C ILE A 298 40.72 -4.40 1.21
N LYS A 299 40.76 -5.64 1.72
CA LYS A 299 41.58 -5.98 2.91
C LYS A 299 43.06 -5.68 2.69
N GLN A 300 43.59 -5.97 1.52
CA GLN A 300 44.99 -5.68 1.18
C GLN A 300 45.27 -4.17 1.10
N LEU A 301 44.34 -3.39 0.54
CA LEU A 301 44.41 -1.93 0.47
C LEU A 301 44.32 -1.31 1.86
N GLU A 302 43.44 -1.78 2.74
CA GLU A 302 43.34 -1.30 4.12
C GLU A 302 44.62 -1.58 4.92
N ARG A 303 45.20 -2.78 4.79
CA ARG A 303 46.49 -3.13 5.42
C ARG A 303 47.64 -2.25 4.94
N ASN A 304 47.64 -1.87 3.66
CA ASN A 304 48.69 -1.06 3.04
C ASN A 304 48.38 0.44 2.98
N LYS A 305 47.26 0.89 3.58
CA LYS A 305 46.69 2.22 3.41
C LYS A 305 47.70 3.34 3.64
N GLU A 306 48.45 3.31 4.73
CA GLU A 306 49.44 4.35 5.04
C GLU A 306 50.60 4.39 4.05
N LYS A 307 51.08 3.22 3.60
CA LYS A 307 52.14 3.13 2.57
C LYS A 307 51.64 3.63 1.22
N ILE A 308 50.37 3.38 0.88
CA ILE A 308 49.73 3.86 -0.34
C ILE A 308 49.55 5.38 -0.29
N ILE A 309 49.01 5.93 0.81
CA ILE A 309 48.82 7.37 1.00
C ILE A 309 50.16 8.12 0.92
N LYS A 310 51.21 7.59 1.56
CA LYS A 310 52.57 8.15 1.48
C LYS A 310 53.13 8.12 0.05
N ARG A 311 52.93 7.03 -0.71
CA ARG A 311 53.37 6.93 -2.12
C ARG A 311 52.62 7.88 -3.05
N LEU A 312 51.34 8.11 -2.79
CA LEU A 312 50.49 8.95 -3.64
C LEU A 312 50.60 10.44 -3.33
N ASN A 313 51.43 10.86 -2.35
CA ASN A 313 51.52 12.24 -1.87
C ASN A 313 50.14 12.87 -1.62
N ILE A 314 49.16 12.08 -1.16
CA ILE A 314 47.85 12.59 -0.79
C ILE A 314 48.04 13.30 0.54
N VAL A 315 48.43 14.57 0.46
CA VAL A 315 48.48 15.49 1.59
C VAL A 315 47.08 15.54 2.17
N LYS A 316 46.94 15.20 3.46
CA LYS A 316 45.73 15.52 4.22
C LYS A 316 45.60 17.04 4.20
N GLY A 317 44.74 17.56 3.31
CA GLY A 317 44.29 18.95 3.39
C GLY A 317 43.73 19.19 4.79
N LYS A 318 44.19 20.28 5.41
CA LYS A 318 43.76 20.73 6.74
C LYS A 318 42.26 20.98 6.80
#